data_AF-A0A0C2FXN1-F1
#
_entry.id   AF-A0A0C2FXN1-F1
#
_cell.length_a   1.000
_cell.length_b   1.000
_cell.length_c   1.000
_cell.angle_alpha   90.00
_cell.angle_beta   90.00
_cell.angle_gamma   90.00
#
_symmetry.space_group_name_H-M   'P 1'
#
loop_
_entity.id
_entity.type
_entity.pdbx_description
1 polymer ?
#
loop_
_entity_poly.entity_id
_entity_poly.type
_entity_poly.pdbx_seq_one_letter_code
_entity_poly.pdbx_strand_id
1 'polypeptide(L)'
;MAMSDFAKVLDEMDHEHRQSPVIQALQAIDDKMASLFNVFATLNARQDRLEAAINLITERSAPVPSCLFCPVAENLDSHQSGRCTRFPDTVSRAVQASRLGLCERCLKTGHEEDCGVTCQFCRLPHNTLLCPTRSLHFRHQPKKRKM
;
A
#
# COMPACT_ATOMS: atom_id res chain seq x y z
N MET A 1 80.20 -29.07 -8.22
CA MET A 1 79.15 -28.28 -7.54
C MET A 1 78.11 -27.94 -8.58
N ALA A 2 77.33 -28.96 -8.93
CA ALA A 2 77.02 -29.32 -10.30
C ALA A 2 75.52 -29.62 -10.40
N MET A 3 74.85 -29.05 -11.41
CA MET A 3 73.57 -29.42 -12.07
C MET A 3 72.39 -29.95 -11.23
N SER A 4 72.64 -30.81 -10.25
CA SER A 4 71.71 -31.36 -9.26
C SER A 4 71.11 -30.30 -8.33
N ASP A 5 71.85 -29.26 -7.94
CA ASP A 5 71.29 -28.20 -7.09
C ASP A 5 70.33 -27.32 -7.90
N PHE A 6 70.63 -27.08 -9.17
CA PHE A 6 69.75 -26.35 -10.08
C PHE A 6 68.48 -27.15 -10.44
N ALA A 7 68.62 -28.47 -10.64
CA ALA A 7 67.49 -29.36 -10.85
C ALA A 7 66.57 -29.46 -9.63
N LYS A 8 67.13 -29.45 -8.41
CA LYS A 8 66.33 -29.38 -7.16
C LYS A 8 65.57 -28.07 -7.03
N VAL A 9 66.21 -26.94 -7.31
CA VAL A 9 65.56 -25.63 -7.27
C VAL A 9 64.43 -25.55 -8.30
N LEU A 10 64.60 -26.14 -9.48
CA LEU A 10 63.54 -26.23 -10.49
C LEU A 10 62.37 -27.13 -10.06
N ASP A 11 62.65 -28.27 -9.42
CA ASP A 11 61.62 -29.20 -8.89
C ASP A 11 60.84 -28.58 -7.71
N GLU A 12 61.53 -27.79 -6.87
CA GLU A 12 60.94 -26.99 -5.80
C GLU A 12 60.07 -25.83 -6.34
N MET A 13 60.52 -25.14 -7.40
CA MET A 13 59.74 -24.09 -8.09
C MET A 13 58.51 -24.65 -8.84
N ASP A 14 58.59 -25.89 -9.35
CA ASP A 14 57.46 -26.58 -10.00
C ASP A 14 56.41 -27.04 -8.97
N HIS A 15 56.83 -27.25 -7.70
CA HIS A 15 55.94 -27.48 -6.56
C HIS A 15 55.24 -26.19 -6.07
N GLU A 16 55.86 -25.01 -6.21
CA GLU A 16 55.24 -23.73 -5.84
C GLU A 16 54.06 -23.34 -6.76
N HIS A 17 53.98 -23.92 -7.97
CA HIS A 17 52.92 -23.62 -8.94
C HIS A 17 51.75 -24.62 -8.95
N ARG A 18 51.84 -25.73 -8.18
CA ARG A 18 50.70 -26.65 -7.98
C ARG A 18 49.91 -26.21 -6.76
N GLN A 19 48.94 -25.32 -6.95
CA GLN A 19 47.93 -25.08 -5.93
C GLN A 19 47.31 -26.42 -5.53
N SER A 20 47.38 -26.75 -4.23
CA SER A 20 46.77 -27.96 -3.68
C SER A 20 45.31 -28.05 -4.14
N PRO A 21 44.80 -29.24 -4.48
CA PRO A 21 43.39 -29.43 -4.84
C PRO A 21 42.44 -28.91 -3.75
N VAL A 22 42.90 -28.83 -2.50
CA VAL A 22 42.17 -28.21 -1.39
C VAL A 22 42.03 -26.70 -1.56
N ILE A 23 43.08 -26.01 -2.01
CA ILE A 23 43.07 -24.55 -2.25
C ILE A 23 42.12 -24.22 -3.41
N GLN A 24 42.16 -25.01 -4.49
CA GLN A 24 41.24 -24.85 -5.62
C GLN A 24 39.78 -25.08 -5.20
N ALA A 25 39.52 -26.08 -4.36
CA ALA A 25 38.18 -26.34 -3.84
C ALA A 25 37.69 -25.18 -2.96
N LEU A 26 38.55 -24.59 -2.13
CA LEU A 26 38.20 -23.42 -1.30
C LEU A 26 37.89 -22.19 -2.15
N GLN A 27 38.68 -21.91 -3.20
CA GLN A 27 38.41 -20.82 -4.14
C GLN A 27 37.08 -21.03 -4.87
N ALA A 28 36.81 -22.24 -5.34
CA ALA A 28 35.53 -22.56 -5.99
C ALA A 28 34.33 -22.41 -5.04
N ILE A 29 34.51 -22.66 -3.74
CA ILE A 29 33.48 -22.41 -2.73
C ILE A 29 33.29 -20.90 -2.54
N ASP A 30 34.36 -20.13 -2.47
CA ASP A 30 34.32 -18.67 -2.33
C ASP A 30 33.57 -18.00 -3.49
N ASP A 31 33.89 -18.39 -4.73
CA ASP A 31 33.20 -17.91 -5.94
C ASP A 31 31.70 -18.24 -5.91
N LYS A 32 31.35 -19.44 -5.44
CA LYS A 32 29.95 -19.86 -5.30
C LYS A 32 29.23 -19.07 -4.21
N MET A 33 29.90 -18.78 -3.08
CA MET A 33 29.32 -17.94 -2.02
C MET A 33 29.08 -16.52 -2.54
N ALA A 34 30.05 -15.93 -3.24
CA ALA A 34 29.89 -14.62 -3.87
C ALA A 34 28.70 -14.60 -4.86
N SER A 35 28.58 -15.64 -5.68
CA SER A 35 27.43 -15.82 -6.59
C SER A 35 26.10 -15.91 -5.83
N LEU A 36 26.04 -16.71 -4.75
CA LEU A 36 24.86 -16.83 -3.91
C LEU A 36 24.46 -15.49 -3.30
N PHE A 37 25.41 -14.70 -2.79
CA PHE A 37 25.12 -13.37 -2.24
C PHE A 37 24.50 -12.44 -3.29
N ASN A 38 24.99 -12.48 -4.54
CA ASN A 38 24.42 -11.70 -5.63
C ASN A 38 22.98 -12.13 -5.98
N VAL A 39 22.72 -13.44 -5.96
CA VAL A 39 21.36 -13.98 -6.16
C VAL A 39 20.44 -13.52 -5.02
N PHE A 40 20.88 -13.61 -3.76
CA PHE A 40 20.10 -13.13 -2.61
C PHE A 40 19.80 -11.64 -2.67
N ALA A 41 20.79 -10.81 -3.02
CA ALA A 41 20.59 -9.38 -3.19
C ALA A 41 19.53 -9.09 -4.27
N THR A 42 19.56 -9.83 -5.39
CA THR A 42 18.58 -9.70 -6.46
C THR A 42 17.18 -10.14 -6.03
N LEU A 43 17.08 -11.23 -5.27
CA LEU A 43 15.80 -11.73 -4.75
C LEU A 43 15.19 -10.75 -3.73
N ASN A 44 15.99 -10.21 -2.81
CA ASN A 44 15.53 -9.21 -1.84
C ASN A 44 14.99 -7.96 -2.56
N ALA A 45 15.72 -7.44 -3.54
CA ALA A 45 15.25 -6.29 -4.32
C ALA A 45 13.95 -6.57 -5.10
N ARG A 46 13.70 -7.82 -5.50
CA ARG A 46 12.42 -8.22 -6.11
C ARG A 46 11.31 -8.33 -5.08
N GLN A 47 11.62 -8.84 -3.89
CA GLN A 47 10.68 -8.94 -2.78
C GLN A 47 10.17 -7.55 -2.36
N ASP A 48 11.06 -6.58 -2.21
CA ASP A 48 10.68 -5.20 -1.85
C ASP A 48 9.71 -4.58 -2.86
N ARG A 49 9.94 -4.83 -4.16
CA ARG A 49 9.06 -4.35 -5.24
C ARG A 49 7.69 -5.03 -5.22
N LEU A 50 7.64 -6.33 -4.92
CA LEU A 50 6.40 -7.07 -4.82
C LEU A 50 5.58 -6.57 -3.62
N GLU A 51 6.22 -6.36 -2.48
CA GLU A 51 5.58 -5.81 -1.29
C GLU A 51 4.98 -4.42 -1.56
N ALA A 52 5.75 -3.53 -2.18
CA ALA A 52 5.26 -2.21 -2.59
C ALA A 52 4.07 -2.28 -3.55
N ALA A 53 4.10 -3.20 -4.52
CA ALA A 53 3.01 -3.39 -5.47
C ALA A 53 1.75 -3.94 -4.80
N ILE A 54 1.89 -4.90 -3.88
CA ILE A 54 0.78 -5.47 -3.10
C ILE A 54 0.13 -4.40 -2.22
N ASN A 55 0.94 -3.58 -1.54
CA ASN A 55 0.43 -2.49 -0.71
C ASN A 55 -0.37 -1.49 -1.56
N LEU A 56 0.16 -1.10 -2.72
CA LEU A 56 -0.54 -0.20 -3.64
C LEU A 56 -1.85 -0.79 -4.18
N ILE A 57 -1.87 -2.09 -4.51
CA ILE A 57 -3.10 -2.77 -4.94
C ILE A 57 -4.11 -2.78 -3.80
N THR A 58 -3.68 -3.08 -2.58
CA THR A 58 -4.54 -3.13 -1.39
C THR A 58 -5.17 -1.77 -1.09
N GLU A 59 -4.40 -0.69 -1.16
CA GLU A 59 -4.93 0.67 -1.01
C GLU A 59 -5.96 1.03 -2.09
N ARG A 60 -5.74 0.58 -3.33
CA ARG A 60 -6.63 0.85 -4.47
C ARG A 60 -7.86 -0.06 -4.52
N SER A 61 -7.74 -1.29 -4.02
CA SER A 61 -8.80 -2.29 -3.99
C SER A 61 -9.65 -2.22 -2.72
N ALA A 62 -9.29 -1.33 -1.78
CA ALA A 62 -10.14 -1.00 -0.66
C ALA A 62 -11.57 -0.76 -1.18
N PRO A 63 -12.56 -1.54 -0.71
CA PRO A 63 -13.90 -1.46 -1.24
C PRO A 63 -14.39 -0.03 -1.12
N VAL A 64 -14.84 0.55 -2.26
CA VAL A 64 -15.43 1.89 -2.27
C VAL A 64 -16.50 1.88 -1.18
N PRO A 65 -16.44 2.80 -0.18
CA PRO A 65 -17.35 2.75 0.94
C PRO A 65 -18.78 2.81 0.39
N SER A 66 -19.49 1.71 0.57
CA SER A 66 -20.88 1.60 0.13
C SER A 66 -21.70 2.73 0.77
N CYS A 67 -22.71 3.21 0.03
CA CYS A 67 -23.67 4.17 0.54
C CYS A 67 -24.19 3.76 1.92
N LEU A 68 -23.92 4.60 2.91
CA LEU A 68 -24.32 4.38 4.31
C LEU A 68 -25.83 4.37 4.51
N PHE A 69 -26.59 4.89 3.54
CA PHE A 69 -28.05 5.04 3.62
C PHE A 69 -28.81 3.89 2.97
N CYS A 70 -28.21 3.19 2.01
CA CYS A 70 -28.84 2.11 1.28
C CYS A 70 -28.47 0.75 1.89
N PRO A 71 -29.39 -0.21 1.95
CA PRO A 71 -29.04 -1.59 2.26
C PRO A 71 -28.03 -2.14 1.26
N VAL A 72 -27.14 -3.04 1.71
CA VAL A 72 -26.10 -3.65 0.87
C VAL A 72 -26.71 -4.31 -0.38
N ALA A 73 -27.85 -4.98 -0.24
CA ALA A 73 -28.56 -5.64 -1.34
C ALA A 73 -29.06 -4.67 -2.44
N GLU A 74 -29.29 -3.40 -2.09
CA GLU A 74 -29.79 -2.40 -3.02
C GLU A 74 -28.69 -1.50 -3.60
N ASN A 75 -27.46 -1.60 -3.09
CA ASN A 75 -26.31 -0.82 -3.59
C ASN A 75 -25.57 -1.58 -4.71
N LEU A 76 -26.29 -1.95 -5.76
CA LEU A 76 -25.75 -2.71 -6.90
C LEU A 76 -24.76 -1.88 -7.73
N ASP A 77 -24.96 -0.57 -7.79
CA ASP A 77 -24.13 0.39 -8.54
C ASP A 77 -22.93 0.91 -7.73
N SER A 78 -22.75 0.44 -6.49
CA SER A 78 -21.64 0.83 -5.61
C SER A 78 -21.49 2.35 -5.44
N HIS A 79 -22.62 3.08 -5.42
CA HIS A 79 -22.60 4.53 -5.31
C HIS A 79 -22.18 4.98 -3.90
N GLN A 80 -21.52 6.14 -3.85
CA GLN A 80 -21.17 6.81 -2.59
C GLN A 80 -22.37 7.53 -1.98
N SER A 81 -22.45 7.59 -0.65
CA SER A 81 -23.55 8.24 0.10
C SER A 81 -23.87 9.67 -0.36
N GLY A 82 -22.85 10.43 -0.76
CA GLY A 82 -23.03 11.80 -1.25
C GLY A 82 -23.73 11.91 -2.61
N ARG A 83 -23.74 10.85 -3.41
CA ARG A 83 -24.36 10.74 -4.74
C ARG A 83 -25.57 9.79 -4.74
N CYS A 84 -26.06 9.41 -3.57
CA CYS A 84 -27.23 8.56 -3.46
C CYS A 84 -28.45 9.22 -4.13
N THR A 85 -29.05 8.53 -5.09
CA THR A 85 -30.25 8.99 -5.82
C THR A 85 -31.53 8.77 -5.02
N ARG A 86 -31.56 7.80 -4.11
CA ARG A 86 -32.69 7.50 -3.22
C ARG A 86 -32.84 8.53 -2.10
N PHE A 87 -31.72 9.06 -1.61
CA PHE A 87 -31.67 10.08 -0.56
C PHE A 87 -30.88 11.31 -1.07
N PRO A 88 -31.45 12.09 -2.01
CA PRO A 88 -30.74 13.17 -2.70
C PRO A 88 -30.57 14.41 -1.82
N ASP A 89 -31.54 14.69 -0.95
CA ASP A 89 -31.59 15.87 -0.10
C ASP A 89 -31.04 15.62 1.31
N THR A 90 -30.68 16.69 2.01
CA THR A 90 -30.06 16.60 3.35
C THR A 90 -31.04 16.11 4.41
N VAL A 91 -32.34 16.41 4.24
CA VAL A 91 -33.38 16.03 5.21
C VAL A 91 -33.64 14.53 5.12
N SER A 92 -33.80 13.97 3.93
CA SER A 92 -33.99 12.53 3.73
C SER A 92 -32.79 11.72 4.21
N ARG A 93 -31.57 12.23 4.03
CA ARG A 93 -30.35 11.63 4.60
C ARG A 93 -30.34 11.66 6.13
N ALA A 94 -30.75 12.77 6.74
CA ALA A 94 -30.81 12.87 8.21
C ALA A 94 -31.84 11.89 8.76
N VAL A 95 -33.06 11.88 8.21
CA VAL A 95 -34.12 10.92 8.59
C VAL A 95 -33.65 9.48 8.44
N GLN A 96 -32.96 9.16 7.34
CA GLN A 96 -32.44 7.81 7.12
C GLN A 96 -31.30 7.46 8.08
N ALA A 97 -30.41 8.41 8.42
CA ALA A 97 -29.38 8.22 9.43
C ALA A 97 -30.01 7.91 10.80
N SER A 98 -31.02 8.67 11.22
CA SER A 98 -31.73 8.42 12.49
C SER A 98 -32.45 7.06 12.47
N ARG A 99 -33.08 6.67 11.35
CA ARG A 99 -33.72 5.36 11.17
C ARG A 99 -32.74 4.18 11.27
N LEU A 100 -31.52 4.36 10.75
CA LEU A 100 -30.45 3.37 10.83
C LEU A 100 -29.71 3.39 12.18
N GLY A 101 -30.12 4.25 13.12
CA GLY A 101 -29.46 4.39 14.41
C GLY A 101 -28.03 4.91 14.29
N LEU A 102 -27.75 5.75 13.29
CA LEU A 102 -26.43 6.36 13.09
C LEU A 102 -26.32 7.68 13.84
N CYS A 103 -25.14 7.99 14.33
CA CYS A 103 -24.83 9.31 14.87
C CYS A 103 -24.86 10.35 13.75
N GLU A 104 -25.67 11.41 13.89
CA GLU A 104 -25.81 12.47 12.87
C GLU A 104 -24.53 13.31 12.68
N ARG A 105 -23.56 13.21 13.59
CA ARG A 105 -22.27 13.90 13.52
C ARG A 105 -21.23 13.09 12.75
N CYS A 106 -20.98 11.84 13.13
CA CYS A 106 -19.93 11.02 12.55
C CYS A 106 -20.43 9.96 11.55
N LEU A 107 -21.74 9.72 11.45
CA LEU A 107 -22.40 8.67 10.65
C LEU A 107 -21.89 7.24 10.94
N LYS A 108 -21.34 7.01 12.13
CA LYS A 108 -21.08 5.68 12.69
C LYS A 108 -22.31 5.20 13.45
N THR A 109 -22.30 3.94 13.87
CA THR A 109 -23.31 3.38 14.78
C THR A 109 -23.52 4.27 16.01
N GLY A 110 -24.76 4.39 16.47
CA GLY A 110 -25.13 5.21 17.61
C GLY A 110 -24.24 4.96 18.82
N HIS A 111 -23.80 6.05 19.44
CA HIS A 111 -22.91 6.05 20.59
C HIS A 111 -23.34 7.16 21.55
N GLU A 112 -23.16 6.95 22.85
CA GLU A 112 -23.53 7.93 23.89
C GLU A 112 -22.47 9.03 24.06
N GLU A 113 -21.22 8.74 23.71
CA GLU A 113 -20.10 9.69 23.84
C GLU A 113 -20.16 10.81 22.79
N ASP A 114 -19.65 12.00 23.13
CA ASP A 114 -19.47 13.04 22.12
C ASP A 114 -18.31 12.68 21.19
N CYS A 115 -18.60 12.41 19.91
CA CYS A 115 -17.60 12.11 18.90
C CYS A 115 -16.78 13.34 18.45
N GLY A 116 -17.10 14.55 18.91
CA GLY A 116 -16.36 15.78 18.60
C GLY A 116 -16.46 16.23 17.13
N VAL A 117 -17.19 15.51 16.29
CA VAL A 117 -17.28 15.82 14.86
C VAL A 117 -18.14 17.06 14.64
N THR A 118 -17.61 18.01 13.88
CA THR A 118 -18.30 19.23 13.43
C THR A 118 -18.24 19.33 11.92
N CYS A 119 -19.24 20.00 11.34
CA CYS A 119 -19.33 20.18 9.90
C CYS A 119 -18.22 21.12 9.41
N GLN A 120 -17.48 20.70 8.37
CA GLN A 120 -16.42 21.53 7.77
C GLN A 120 -16.93 22.82 7.11
N PHE A 121 -18.21 22.87 6.70
CA PHE A 121 -18.79 24.02 6.00
C PHE A 121 -19.36 25.07 6.95
N CYS A 122 -20.15 24.66 7.94
CA CYS A 122 -20.87 25.59 8.82
C CYS A 122 -20.49 25.46 10.31
N ARG A 123 -19.54 24.58 10.65
CA ARG A 123 -19.02 24.36 12.02
C ARG A 123 -20.03 23.88 13.07
N LEU A 124 -21.27 23.61 12.66
CA LEU A 124 -22.31 23.03 13.52
C LEU A 124 -22.11 21.53 13.75
N PRO A 125 -22.69 20.95 14.81
CA PRO A 125 -22.51 19.53 15.18
C PRO A 125 -23.34 18.60 14.29
N HIS A 126 -22.93 18.43 13.03
CA HIS A 126 -23.48 17.44 12.11
C HIS A 126 -22.44 17.00 11.07
N ASN A 127 -22.70 15.88 10.40
CA ASN A 127 -21.86 15.39 9.31
C ASN A 127 -22.01 16.25 8.06
N THR A 128 -20.93 16.47 7.31
CA THR A 128 -20.96 17.25 6.06
C THR A 128 -21.98 16.73 5.04
N LEU A 129 -22.31 15.44 5.04
CA LEU A 129 -23.35 14.86 4.18
C LEU A 129 -24.77 15.33 4.49
N LEU A 130 -25.01 15.78 5.73
CA LEU A 130 -26.28 16.30 6.24
C LEU A 130 -26.34 17.83 6.21
N CYS A 131 -25.27 18.51 5.80
CA CYS A 131 -25.17 19.96 5.81
C CYS A 131 -25.97 20.61 4.67
N PRO A 132 -26.99 21.45 4.94
CA PRO A 132 -27.75 22.16 3.89
C PRO A 132 -26.86 23.07 3.03
N THR A 133 -25.86 23.70 3.64
CA THR A 133 -24.94 24.64 2.98
C THR A 133 -24.00 23.95 1.98
N ARG A 134 -23.74 22.65 2.12
CA ARG A 134 -22.89 21.89 1.20
C ARG A 134 -23.44 21.91 -0.23
N SER A 135 -24.76 21.79 -0.38
CA SER A 135 -25.43 21.83 -1.69
C SER A 135 -25.28 23.19 -2.40
N LEU A 136 -25.12 24.27 -1.62
CA LEU A 136 -24.92 25.63 -2.15
C LEU A 136 -23.48 25.81 -2.65
N HIS A 137 -22.47 25.28 -1.95
CA HIS A 137 -21.07 25.37 -2.38
C HIS A 137 -20.80 24.70 -3.73
N PHE A 138 -21.44 23.56 -4.03
CA PHE A 138 -21.26 22.89 -5.33
C PHE A 138 -21.87 23.65 -6.52
N ARG A 139 -22.84 24.55 -6.29
CA ARG A 139 -23.41 25.40 -7.34
C ARG A 139 -22.50 26.56 -7.74
N HIS A 140 -21.57 26.96 -6.87
CA HIS A 140 -20.69 28.11 -7.09
C HIS A 140 -19.30 27.78 -7.66
N GLN A 141 -18.95 26.50 -7.85
CA GLN A 141 -17.71 26.15 -8.54
C GLN A 141 -17.93 26.10 -10.06
N PRO A 142 -17.43 27.07 -10.84
CA PRO A 142 -17.44 26.96 -12.30
C PRO A 142 -16.60 25.74 -12.69
N LYS A 143 -17.22 24.77 -13.37
CA LYS A 143 -16.54 23.62 -13.95
C LYS A 143 -15.53 24.14 -14.97
N LYS A 144 -14.24 24.25 -14.59
CA LYS A 144 -13.16 24.45 -15.56
C LYS A 144 -13.12 23.21 -16.46
N ARG A 145 -13.68 23.33 -17.67
CA ARG A 145 -13.50 22.34 -18.73
C ARG A 145 -12.00 22.36 -19.07
N LYS A 146 -11.30 21.25 -18.84
CA LYS A 146 -9.97 21.06 -19.43
C LYS A 146 -10.17 20.96 -20.94
N MET A 147 -9.59 21.91 -21.69
CA MET A 147 -9.36 21.77 -23.13
C MET A 147 -8.15 20.87 -23.36
#